data_AF-A0A518UEB2-F1
#
_entry.id   AF-A0A518UEB2-F1
#
_cell.length_a   1.000
_cell.length_b   1.000
_cell.length_c   1.000
_cell.angle_alpha   90.00
_cell.angle_beta   90.00
_cell.angle_gamma   90.00
#
_symmetry.space_group_name_H-M   'P 1'
#
loop_
_entity.id
_entity.type
_entity.pdbx_description
1 polymer ?
#
loop_
_entity_poly.entity_id
_entity_poly.type
_entity_poly.pdbx_seq_one_letter_code
_entity_poly.pdbx_strand_id
1 'polypeptide(L)'
;MDGGSPRAGRPPPHHPARRRADSGCLRLRRESRPCRAAGGNPTGAGLRRNLQRRGQPCPEPAGSGVPRGSGAGLGIRDHRPARGPGAAGASLAGPADHQPSTLRPDQDPLTARLPRRGRAGRGRGAHRPLAGRPSTAADERHPGGNRIAGPVRLRGGRPVDRTLAAGPRHPRHTRLVNAAGLRHGLQRPRRTSPQPGDIRGVAQQFTRRRQTMNGKGPFHGIRVIELASALAAPGASAILADQGADVIKIEPPGMGDILRYMGASRHGVSNLFQHYNRGKRSLALNLKHPDGLAIVRRLAAGADVLLHNFRPGVAERLGVDYAALRAVQPKLIYVTVTGFGHEGPYAQKPAWDNVVQAFAGVAHSQADTGTGEPTQYYQIFADKLTALTAAQAIGAALFARERSGGGQEIRLAMIDAVAAFLWPDTCGSAAFLEPDGILDGQSLAKGNRLLRFRDGWAQVAPTDDASFLATCRILGEDVAGDPRFATIRARNENAQEVRTLFGRLYARAREMAVDETLAQLEAADVPCAKALRVDELPTHPQFQANGLFSVTDHPRAGPIRGPRTPARFGATPDVVGLKAPELGEHSEQILAELGWETPAAVLREQGVIA
;
A
#
# COMPACT_ATOMS: atom_id res chain seq x y z
N MET A 1 -23.65 58.33 24.11
CA MET A 1 -24.09 59.38 23.18
C MET A 1 -23.96 58.83 21.77
N ASP A 2 -24.91 59.21 20.93
CA ASP A 2 -25.24 58.60 19.64
C ASP A 2 -24.34 59.06 18.49
N GLY A 3 -24.42 58.40 17.32
CA GLY A 3 -23.78 58.93 16.10
C GLY A 3 -23.66 58.02 14.88
N GLY A 4 -24.74 57.86 14.11
CA GLY A 4 -24.67 57.94 12.63
C GLY A 4 -24.05 56.82 11.77
N SER A 5 -24.91 56.05 11.09
CA SER A 5 -24.64 55.40 9.78
C SER A 5 -24.82 56.44 8.62
N PRO A 6 -24.54 56.18 7.30
CA PRO A 6 -24.71 54.90 6.59
C PRO A 6 -23.81 54.52 5.36
N ARG A 7 -23.81 53.21 5.08
CA ARG A 7 -23.84 52.47 3.79
C ARG A 7 -23.33 53.07 2.45
N ALA A 8 -22.43 52.30 1.82
CA ALA A 8 -22.53 51.78 0.44
C ALA A 8 -21.90 50.36 0.43
N GLY A 9 -22.28 49.35 -0.36
CA GLY A 9 -23.17 49.30 -1.53
C GLY A 9 -22.53 48.40 -2.62
N ARG A 10 -22.61 47.06 -2.48
CA ARG A 10 -22.12 46.09 -3.49
C ARG A 10 -23.22 45.08 -3.88
N PRO A 11 -23.40 44.75 -5.17
CA PRO A 11 -24.47 43.86 -5.65
C PRO A 11 -24.06 42.37 -5.61
N PRO A 12 -25.04 41.44 -5.64
CA PRO A 12 -24.78 40.00 -5.73
C PRO A 12 -24.55 39.53 -7.19
N PRO A 13 -23.81 38.42 -7.41
CA PRO A 13 -23.62 37.86 -8.76
C PRO A 13 -24.87 37.11 -9.26
N HIS A 14 -25.10 37.19 -10.57
CA HIS A 14 -26.29 36.64 -11.23
C HIS A 14 -26.27 35.12 -11.43
N HIS A 15 -27.41 34.48 -11.17
CA HIS A 15 -27.77 33.18 -11.76
C HIS A 15 -28.14 33.34 -13.25
N PRO A 16 -27.75 32.40 -14.11
CA PRO A 16 -28.49 32.09 -15.33
C PRO A 16 -29.24 30.77 -15.20
N ALA A 17 -30.57 30.81 -15.31
CA ALA A 17 -31.42 29.64 -15.51
C ALA A 17 -31.98 29.64 -16.93
N ARG A 18 -31.84 28.52 -17.65
CA ARG A 18 -32.50 28.07 -18.91
C ARG A 18 -31.78 26.78 -19.33
N ARG A 19 -32.40 25.71 -19.85
CA ARG A 19 -33.82 25.35 -20.11
C ARG A 19 -33.91 23.81 -20.09
N ARG A 20 -35.09 23.24 -19.82
CA ARG A 20 -35.36 21.83 -20.14
C ARG A 20 -35.48 21.65 -21.65
N ALA A 21 -34.97 20.52 -22.16
CA ALA A 21 -35.40 19.90 -23.40
C ALA A 21 -35.33 18.38 -23.22
N ASP A 22 -36.43 17.68 -23.47
CA ASP A 22 -36.50 16.22 -23.45
C ASP A 22 -35.98 15.60 -24.76
N SER A 23 -35.88 14.26 -24.76
CA SER A 23 -35.72 13.36 -25.93
C SER A 23 -34.29 13.00 -26.35
N GLY A 24 -34.10 11.73 -26.75
CA GLY A 24 -32.99 11.35 -27.63
C GLY A 24 -32.09 10.18 -27.18
N CYS A 25 -32.66 8.98 -26.98
CA CYS A 25 -31.84 7.76 -26.97
C CYS A 25 -31.27 7.53 -28.38
N LEU A 26 -29.94 7.51 -28.55
CA LEU A 26 -29.32 7.05 -29.79
C LEU A 26 -27.93 6.43 -29.56
N ARG A 27 -27.78 5.21 -30.10
CA ARG A 27 -26.54 4.42 -30.08
C ARG A 27 -25.56 5.00 -31.10
N LEU A 28 -24.29 5.18 -30.72
CA LEU A 28 -23.22 5.41 -31.69
C LEU A 28 -22.41 4.14 -31.91
N ARG A 29 -22.51 3.60 -33.13
CA ARG A 29 -21.62 2.55 -33.65
C ARG A 29 -20.31 3.20 -34.11
N ARG A 30 -19.25 2.37 -34.15
CA ARG A 30 -18.03 2.66 -34.91
C ARG A 30 -18.37 2.88 -36.38
N GLU A 31 -17.66 3.80 -37.03
CA GLU A 31 -17.06 3.52 -38.33
C GLU A 31 -15.89 4.46 -38.60
N SER A 32 -15.01 4.06 -39.51
CA SER A 32 -13.70 4.67 -39.74
C SER A 32 -13.31 4.61 -41.20
N ARG A 33 -12.93 5.75 -41.80
CA ARG A 33 -11.92 5.88 -42.89
C ARG A 33 -11.65 7.35 -43.27
N PRO A 34 -10.52 7.66 -43.94
CA PRO A 34 -10.00 9.02 -44.09
C PRO A 34 -10.23 9.64 -45.49
N CYS A 35 -10.02 10.96 -45.60
CA CYS A 35 -9.93 11.68 -46.89
C CYS A 35 -8.51 12.24 -47.13
N ARG A 36 -8.13 12.37 -48.41
CA ARG A 36 -6.83 12.87 -48.89
C ARG A 36 -6.90 14.34 -49.37
N ALA A 37 -5.83 15.07 -49.05
CA ALA A 37 -5.05 16.01 -49.88
C ALA A 37 -5.71 16.96 -50.89
N ALA A 38 -5.47 18.26 -50.67
CA ALA A 38 -4.95 19.29 -51.61
C ALA A 38 -4.49 20.49 -50.74
N GLY A 39 -3.51 21.33 -51.05
CA GLY A 39 -2.48 21.40 -52.11
C GLY A 39 -1.80 22.78 -52.02
N GLY A 40 -0.51 22.92 -52.39
CA GLY A 40 0.15 24.24 -52.46
C GLY A 40 1.60 24.31 -51.98
N ASN A 41 2.50 24.59 -52.91
CA ASN A 41 3.90 25.05 -52.76
C ASN A 41 4.10 26.09 -53.91
N PRO A 42 5.06 27.05 -53.93
CA PRO A 42 6.49 26.73 -53.90
C PRO A 42 7.47 27.82 -53.33
N THR A 43 8.77 27.57 -53.55
CA THR A 43 10.00 28.40 -53.41
C THR A 43 10.85 28.12 -52.16
N GLY A 44 12.19 28.01 -52.24
CA GLY A 44 13.12 28.24 -53.36
C GLY A 44 14.31 27.27 -53.44
N ALA A 45 15.25 27.56 -54.35
CA ALA A 45 16.46 26.77 -54.64
C ALA A 45 17.53 26.85 -53.52
N GLY A 46 18.55 26.00 -53.44
CA GLY A 46 18.89 24.79 -54.23
C GLY A 46 20.42 24.54 -54.22
N LEU A 47 20.88 23.38 -54.70
CA LEU A 47 22.27 23.12 -55.17
C LEU A 47 22.34 21.76 -55.89
N ARG A 48 23.26 21.61 -56.84
CA ARG A 48 23.36 20.46 -57.78
C ARG A 48 24.76 19.83 -57.78
N ARG A 49 24.81 18.60 -58.32
CA ARG A 49 25.97 17.77 -58.74
C ARG A 49 26.55 16.88 -57.62
N ASN A 50 26.99 15.65 -57.90
CA ASN A 50 26.83 14.75 -59.05
C ASN A 50 27.31 13.35 -58.63
N LEU A 51 26.60 12.26 -59.01
CA LEU A 51 27.17 11.13 -59.78
C LEU A 51 26.14 10.01 -59.98
N GLN A 52 26.35 9.22 -61.02
CA GLN A 52 25.43 8.23 -61.55
C GLN A 52 25.85 6.81 -61.13
N ARG A 53 24.91 5.90 -60.85
CA ARG A 53 24.54 4.77 -61.76
C ARG A 53 23.71 3.65 -61.11
N ARG A 54 22.75 3.15 -61.93
CA ARG A 54 22.16 1.79 -61.99
C ARG A 54 21.17 1.32 -60.89
N GLY A 55 20.01 0.83 -61.35
CA GLY A 55 19.40 -0.40 -60.79
C GLY A 55 18.02 -0.29 -60.15
N GLN A 56 16.98 0.03 -60.92
CA GLN A 56 15.58 -0.33 -60.60
C GLN A 56 15.19 -1.66 -61.29
N PRO A 57 14.06 -2.32 -60.96
CA PRO A 57 13.09 -2.03 -59.89
C PRO A 57 12.75 -3.26 -58.99
N CYS A 58 11.96 -3.00 -57.95
CA CYS A 58 11.26 -4.01 -57.14
C CYS A 58 9.77 -4.08 -57.58
N PRO A 59 9.12 -5.25 -57.62
CA PRO A 59 7.67 -5.36 -57.74
C PRO A 59 6.98 -6.01 -56.51
N GLU A 60 5.90 -5.38 -56.07
CA GLU A 60 4.80 -5.93 -55.26
C GLU A 60 3.53 -6.02 -56.16
N PRO A 61 2.37 -6.57 -55.73
CA PRO A 61 2.13 -7.71 -54.83
C PRO A 61 0.97 -8.65 -55.30
N ALA A 62 0.93 -9.89 -54.81
CA ALA A 62 -0.27 -10.75 -54.69
C ALA A 62 0.09 -12.01 -53.87
N GLY A 63 -0.78 -12.72 -53.14
CA GLY A 63 -2.20 -12.50 -52.84
C GLY A 63 -2.91 -13.83 -52.51
N SER A 64 -3.72 -13.87 -51.43
CA SER A 64 -4.66 -14.94 -51.04
C SER A 64 -4.11 -16.32 -50.60
N GLY A 65 -4.94 -17.09 -49.85
CA GLY A 65 -4.80 -18.55 -49.75
C GLY A 65 -4.77 -19.17 -48.34
N VAL A 66 -5.93 -19.32 -47.69
CA VAL A 66 -6.13 -20.33 -46.62
C VAL A 66 -6.78 -21.57 -47.24
N PRO A 67 -6.40 -22.78 -46.82
CA PRO A 67 -7.42 -23.82 -46.63
C PRO A 67 -7.29 -24.59 -45.30
N ARG A 68 -8.41 -25.19 -44.88
CA ARG A 68 -8.49 -26.20 -43.81
C ARG A 68 -8.62 -27.60 -44.42
N GLY A 69 -8.17 -28.63 -43.69
CA GLY A 69 -8.47 -30.05 -43.92
C GLY A 69 -7.30 -30.92 -43.45
N SER A 70 -7.40 -31.69 -42.35
CA SER A 70 -8.16 -32.94 -42.14
C SER A 70 -7.63 -34.13 -42.95
N GLY A 71 -6.96 -35.08 -42.26
CA GLY A 71 -6.53 -36.36 -42.82
C GLY A 71 -5.61 -37.11 -41.84
N ALA A 72 -5.94 -38.36 -41.50
CA ALA A 72 -5.20 -39.19 -40.54
C ALA A 72 -4.33 -40.25 -41.25
N GLY A 73 -3.31 -40.80 -40.58
CA GLY A 73 -2.57 -41.95 -41.11
C GLY A 73 -1.25 -42.34 -40.40
N LEU A 74 -1.37 -43.16 -39.34
CA LEU A 74 -0.53 -44.33 -38.97
C LEU A 74 1.02 -44.28 -39.10
N GLY A 75 1.75 -44.69 -38.04
CA GLY A 75 3.23 -44.78 -38.07
C GLY A 75 3.93 -45.35 -36.82
N ILE A 76 3.40 -46.43 -36.26
CA ILE A 76 3.90 -47.27 -35.14
C ILE A 76 5.45 -47.46 -35.10
N ARG A 77 6.12 -47.25 -33.95
CA ARG A 77 6.82 -48.31 -33.17
C ARG A 77 7.55 -47.86 -31.89
N ASP A 78 7.55 -48.79 -30.94
CA ASP A 78 7.99 -48.67 -29.55
C ASP A 78 9.50 -48.89 -29.32
N HIS A 79 10.02 -48.36 -28.21
CA HIS A 79 10.57 -49.12 -27.06
C HIS A 79 11.74 -48.43 -26.31
N ARG A 80 11.50 -48.17 -25.03
CA ARG A 80 12.50 -48.22 -23.92
C ARG A 80 12.80 -49.69 -23.58
N PRO A 81 13.90 -50.09 -22.90
CA PRO A 81 14.52 -49.44 -21.72
C PRO A 81 16.07 -49.20 -21.91
N ALA A 82 16.99 -49.08 -20.92
CA ALA A 82 16.99 -49.43 -19.50
C ALA A 82 17.99 -48.64 -18.59
N ARG A 83 18.48 -49.31 -17.54
CA ARG A 83 19.44 -48.93 -16.46
C ARG A 83 20.87 -49.29 -16.93
N GLY A 84 22.00 -48.79 -16.41
CA GLY A 84 22.33 -48.22 -15.09
C GLY A 84 23.86 -47.98 -14.99
N PRO A 85 24.52 -48.19 -13.83
CA PRO A 85 25.12 -47.11 -13.03
C PRO A 85 26.66 -47.00 -13.08
N GLY A 86 27.22 -45.89 -12.55
CA GLY A 86 28.66 -45.72 -12.33
C GLY A 86 28.98 -44.42 -11.56
N ALA A 87 30.07 -44.40 -10.78
CA ALA A 87 30.36 -43.33 -9.81
C ALA A 87 31.82 -42.83 -9.85
N ALA A 88 32.02 -41.63 -9.28
CA ALA A 88 33.29 -41.03 -8.83
C ALA A 88 34.39 -40.71 -9.87
N GLY A 89 35.15 -39.63 -9.63
CA GLY A 89 36.38 -39.35 -10.39
C GLY A 89 36.83 -37.89 -10.46
N ALA A 90 37.71 -37.50 -9.54
CA ALA A 90 38.68 -36.38 -9.55
C ALA A 90 38.78 -35.37 -10.73
N SER A 91 38.79 -34.09 -10.35
CA SER A 91 39.86 -33.09 -10.60
C SER A 91 40.88 -33.32 -11.73
N LEU A 92 41.04 -32.32 -12.61
CA LEU A 92 42.34 -31.87 -13.16
C LEU A 92 42.28 -30.37 -13.54
N ALA A 93 43.44 -29.73 -13.77
CA ALA A 93 43.59 -28.27 -13.65
C ALA A 93 44.28 -27.56 -14.85
N GLY A 94 43.93 -26.28 -15.04
CA GLY A 94 44.68 -25.22 -15.77
C GLY A 94 44.80 -25.36 -17.29
N PRO A 95 45.47 -24.41 -17.99
CA PRO A 95 45.91 -23.04 -17.62
C PRO A 95 45.11 -21.96 -18.44
N ALA A 96 45.45 -20.66 -18.60
CA ALA A 96 46.68 -19.90 -18.41
C ALA A 96 46.47 -18.38 -18.15
N ASP A 97 47.54 -17.77 -17.64
CA ASP A 97 48.02 -16.37 -17.63
C ASP A 97 47.19 -15.19 -18.20
N HIS A 98 47.17 -14.08 -17.43
CA HIS A 98 48.05 -12.92 -17.70
C HIS A 98 48.16 -11.97 -16.48
N GLN A 99 49.39 -11.54 -16.14
CA GLN A 99 49.67 -10.35 -15.30
C GLN A 99 50.02 -9.13 -16.19
N PRO A 100 49.93 -7.88 -15.69
CA PRO A 100 50.98 -7.23 -14.84
C PRO A 100 50.42 -6.84 -13.45
N SER A 101 51.11 -6.95 -12.31
CA SER A 101 52.22 -6.10 -11.79
C SER A 101 51.96 -4.59 -11.81
N THR A 102 52.25 -3.76 -10.80
CA THR A 102 52.60 -3.92 -9.36
C THR A 102 52.51 -2.54 -8.72
N LEU A 103 52.08 -2.41 -7.45
CA LEU A 103 52.61 -1.42 -6.49
C LEU A 103 52.05 -1.72 -5.08
N ARG A 104 52.93 -1.76 -4.06
CA ARG A 104 52.57 -1.90 -2.63
C ARG A 104 52.56 -0.53 -1.96
N PRO A 105 51.71 -0.28 -0.95
CA PRO A 105 51.97 0.73 0.06
C PRO A 105 52.82 0.16 1.19
N ASP A 106 53.71 0.98 1.76
CA ASP A 106 54.53 0.65 2.92
C ASP A 106 54.09 1.48 4.15
N GLN A 107 54.11 0.82 5.30
CA GLN A 107 54.30 1.34 6.67
C GLN A 107 53.46 2.53 7.22
N ASP A 108 52.62 2.16 8.19
CA ASP A 108 52.15 2.94 9.36
C ASP A 108 53.35 3.34 10.26
N PRO A 109 53.31 4.39 11.12
CA PRO A 109 52.59 4.23 12.40
C PRO A 109 51.99 5.51 13.03
N LEU A 110 50.96 5.35 13.88
CA LEU A 110 50.95 5.99 15.22
C LEU A 110 50.03 5.26 16.23
N THR A 111 50.40 5.34 17.50
CA THR A 111 50.03 4.36 18.54
C THR A 111 48.86 4.77 19.44
N ALA A 112 47.98 3.81 19.79
CA ALA A 112 47.25 3.81 21.06
C ALA A 112 46.99 2.37 21.57
N ARG A 113 47.34 2.09 22.83
CA ARG A 113 47.22 0.75 23.47
C ARG A 113 45.87 0.61 24.18
N LEU A 114 45.20 -0.54 24.02
CA LEU A 114 44.19 -1.04 24.98
C LEU A 114 44.39 -2.56 25.21
N PRO A 115 44.32 -3.07 26.45
CA PRO A 115 44.67 -4.45 26.75
C PRO A 115 43.50 -5.44 26.60
N ARG A 116 43.80 -6.65 26.11
CA ARG A 116 42.90 -7.81 26.18
C ARG A 116 43.17 -8.66 27.43
N ARG A 117 42.15 -8.84 28.26
CA ARG A 117 41.85 -10.08 29.02
C ARG A 117 40.47 -10.55 28.53
N GLY A 118 40.06 -11.81 28.57
CA GLY A 118 40.65 -13.07 29.05
C GLY A 118 39.63 -14.18 28.74
N ARG A 119 40.06 -15.45 28.65
CA ARG A 119 39.30 -16.52 27.98
C ARG A 119 38.32 -17.27 28.91
N ALA A 120 37.29 -17.85 28.28
CA ALA A 120 36.61 -19.12 28.62
C ALA A 120 35.52 -19.17 29.74
N GLY A 121 34.53 -20.04 29.51
CA GLY A 121 33.50 -20.44 30.48
C GLY A 121 32.21 -20.97 29.82
N ARG A 122 32.05 -22.29 29.69
CA ARG A 122 30.77 -22.93 29.31
C ARG A 122 29.88 -23.10 30.55
N GLY A 123 28.57 -22.92 30.44
CA GLY A 123 27.62 -23.29 31.51
C GLY A 123 26.16 -23.30 31.05
N ARG A 124 25.46 -24.42 31.25
CA ARG A 124 23.99 -24.52 31.09
C ARG A 124 23.33 -24.15 32.42
N GLY A 125 22.14 -23.56 32.41
CA GLY A 125 21.34 -23.33 33.62
C GLY A 125 20.05 -22.59 33.29
N ALA A 126 18.93 -22.94 33.96
CA ALA A 126 17.60 -22.47 33.61
C ALA A 126 16.88 -21.75 34.77
N HIS A 127 15.75 -21.15 34.43
CA HIS A 127 14.61 -20.80 35.30
C HIS A 127 14.67 -19.60 36.28
N ARG A 128 13.93 -18.57 35.83
CA ARG A 128 12.87 -17.83 36.55
C ARG A 128 13.25 -16.78 37.64
N PRO A 129 12.31 -15.84 37.94
CA PRO A 129 12.66 -14.52 38.45
C PRO A 129 12.36 -14.33 39.94
N LEU A 130 12.88 -13.22 40.49
CA LEU A 130 12.41 -12.63 41.75
C LEU A 130 11.94 -11.19 41.53
N ALA A 131 10.78 -10.85 42.07
CA ALA A 131 10.27 -9.49 42.22
C ALA A 131 10.67 -8.97 43.62
N GLY A 132 10.97 -7.66 43.78
CA GLY A 132 11.67 -7.23 45.01
C GLY A 132 11.61 -5.78 45.51
N ARG A 133 10.99 -4.81 44.81
CA ARG A 133 10.55 -3.50 45.39
C ARG A 133 11.66 -2.58 46.02
N PRO A 134 11.36 -1.34 46.53
CA PRO A 134 12.19 -0.16 46.19
C PRO A 134 12.85 0.61 47.36
N SER A 135 13.68 1.59 47.00
CA SER A 135 14.03 2.81 47.75
C SER A 135 14.01 3.99 46.75
N THR A 136 13.42 5.18 46.97
CA THR A 136 13.68 6.26 47.94
C THR A 136 15.15 6.72 47.98
N ALA A 137 15.56 7.99 47.92
CA ALA A 137 15.00 9.30 47.53
C ALA A 137 16.02 10.36 48.03
N ALA A 138 16.50 11.26 47.16
CA ALA A 138 17.15 12.56 47.45
C ALA A 138 17.36 13.24 46.07
N ASP A 139 16.75 14.36 45.69
CA ASP A 139 16.65 15.71 46.30
C ASP A 139 17.90 16.58 46.06
N GLU A 140 17.85 17.42 45.01
CA GLU A 140 18.60 18.69 44.89
C GLU A 140 17.78 19.77 44.15
N ARG A 141 18.19 21.04 44.34
CA ARG A 141 17.36 22.25 44.24
C ARG A 141 18.18 23.49 43.75
N HIS A 142 17.62 24.59 43.19
CA HIS A 142 16.18 24.89 43.07
C HIS A 142 15.62 25.62 41.80
N PRO A 143 15.56 26.97 41.65
CA PRO A 143 14.22 27.54 41.42
C PRO A 143 14.02 28.49 40.22
N GLY A 144 12.73 28.71 39.93
CA GLY A 144 12.21 29.86 39.16
C GLY A 144 11.06 29.48 38.22
N GLY A 145 9.82 29.95 38.36
CA GLY A 145 9.23 30.79 39.41
C GLY A 145 8.30 31.87 38.85
N ASN A 146 7.00 31.55 38.65
CA ASN A 146 5.95 32.55 38.83
C ASN A 146 4.57 31.94 39.12
N ARG A 147 3.77 32.61 39.96
CA ARG A 147 2.40 32.22 40.39
C ARG A 147 1.47 33.42 40.30
N ILE A 148 0.22 33.19 39.88
CA ILE A 148 -0.99 33.91 40.33
C ILE A 148 -2.10 32.83 40.38
N ALA A 149 -2.52 32.34 41.55
CA ALA A 149 -3.70 32.75 42.35
C ALA A 149 -5.05 32.68 41.57
N GLY A 150 -6.18 32.20 42.10
CA GLY A 150 -6.55 31.64 43.41
C GLY A 150 -8.01 31.10 43.37
N PRO A 151 -8.53 30.39 44.39
CA PRO A 151 -9.73 29.53 44.24
C PRO A 151 -11.03 30.11 44.82
N VAL A 152 -12.18 29.57 44.38
CA VAL A 152 -13.50 29.76 45.03
C VAL A 152 -14.03 28.42 45.57
N ARG A 153 -14.54 28.43 46.81
CA ARG A 153 -15.24 27.32 47.47
C ARG A 153 -16.69 27.71 47.79
N LEU A 154 -17.63 26.79 47.62
CA LEU A 154 -18.86 26.60 48.42
C LEU A 154 -19.05 25.06 48.52
N ARG A 155 -19.09 24.37 49.67
CA ARG A 155 -20.10 24.34 50.76
C ARG A 155 -21.55 24.32 50.22
N GLY A 156 -22.41 23.34 50.51
CA GLY A 156 -22.25 22.10 51.29
C GLY A 156 -23.63 21.45 51.52
N GLY A 157 -23.67 20.23 52.08
CA GLY A 157 -24.91 19.53 52.43
C GLY A 157 -24.71 18.02 52.57
N ARG A 158 -25.07 17.43 53.72
CA ARG A 158 -25.02 15.97 53.99
C ARG A 158 -26.46 15.41 54.20
N PRO A 159 -26.73 14.25 54.85
CA PRO A 159 -27.41 13.14 54.16
C PRO A 159 -28.72 12.72 54.84
N VAL A 160 -29.39 11.68 54.32
CA VAL A 160 -30.39 10.90 55.08
C VAL A 160 -30.17 9.41 54.80
N ASP A 161 -30.41 8.58 55.81
CA ASP A 161 -30.14 7.13 55.89
C ASP A 161 -31.45 6.34 56.12
N ARG A 162 -31.39 5.00 55.96
CA ARG A 162 -32.22 3.96 56.60
C ARG A 162 -33.64 3.56 56.10
N THR A 163 -33.68 2.29 55.65
CA THR A 163 -34.51 1.13 56.13
C THR A 163 -35.93 0.78 55.64
N LEU A 164 -36.03 -0.47 55.13
CA LEU A 164 -36.93 -1.60 55.49
C LEU A 164 -38.47 -1.45 55.59
N ALA A 165 -39.20 -2.22 54.76
CA ALA A 165 -40.37 -3.08 55.08
C ALA A 165 -40.79 -3.85 53.79
N ALA A 166 -40.82 -5.19 53.74
CA ALA A 166 -41.84 -6.15 54.19
C ALA A 166 -43.05 -6.32 53.22
N GLY A 167 -43.40 -7.57 52.87
CA GLY A 167 -44.43 -7.93 51.87
C GLY A 167 -45.79 -8.41 52.44
N PRO A 168 -46.70 -8.94 51.60
CA PRO A 168 -47.10 -10.37 51.66
C PRO A 168 -47.24 -11.03 50.25
N ARG A 169 -46.96 -12.30 49.94
CA ARG A 169 -47.35 -13.67 50.43
C ARG A 169 -48.58 -14.33 49.76
N HIS A 170 -48.30 -15.24 48.81
CA HIS A 170 -48.95 -16.57 48.54
C HIS A 170 -50.43 -16.65 48.08
N PRO A 171 -50.97 -17.83 47.62
CA PRO A 171 -50.45 -19.23 47.56
C PRO A 171 -50.18 -19.74 46.11
N ARG A 172 -49.30 -20.71 45.81
CA ARG A 172 -49.19 -22.16 46.15
C ARG A 172 -50.34 -23.06 45.64
N HIS A 173 -50.01 -23.90 44.65
CA HIS A 173 -50.53 -25.28 44.56
C HIS A 173 -49.39 -26.23 44.16
N THR A 174 -49.29 -27.36 44.88
CA THR A 174 -48.31 -28.42 44.65
C THR A 174 -49.05 -29.69 44.23
N ARG A 175 -48.49 -30.46 43.29
CA ARG A 175 -48.83 -31.89 43.12
C ARG A 175 -47.56 -32.71 42.83
N LEU A 176 -47.34 -33.72 43.66
CA LEU A 176 -46.61 -34.95 43.32
C LEU A 176 -47.45 -35.73 42.26
N VAL A 177 -46.97 -36.73 41.53
CA VAL A 177 -46.10 -37.86 41.95
C VAL A 177 -45.41 -38.51 40.72
N ASN A 178 -44.43 -39.37 41.05
CA ASN A 178 -43.97 -40.57 40.34
C ASN A 178 -42.91 -40.49 39.23
N ALA A 179 -41.96 -41.43 39.37
CA ALA A 179 -40.94 -41.80 38.40
C ALA A 179 -41.29 -43.16 37.79
N ALA A 180 -41.11 -43.30 36.49
CA ALA A 180 -40.88 -44.58 35.81
C ALA A 180 -40.16 -44.28 34.48
N GLY A 181 -39.18 -45.12 34.12
CA GLY A 181 -38.20 -44.78 33.11
C GLY A 181 -38.69 -44.72 31.67
N LEU A 182 -37.76 -44.35 30.78
CA LEU A 182 -37.41 -45.14 29.60
C LEU A 182 -36.08 -44.66 29.01
N ARG A 183 -35.24 -45.60 28.58
CA ARG A 183 -34.01 -45.31 27.84
C ARG A 183 -34.36 -45.14 26.37
N HIS A 184 -34.00 -44.03 25.73
CA HIS A 184 -33.78 -44.01 24.28
C HIS A 184 -32.63 -43.06 23.90
N GLY A 185 -31.88 -43.45 22.88
CA GLY A 185 -30.58 -42.86 22.57
C GLY A 185 -30.66 -41.49 21.93
N LEU A 186 -29.75 -40.61 22.35
CA LEU A 186 -29.45 -39.34 21.69
C LEU A 186 -28.77 -39.61 20.33
N GLN A 187 -29.56 -39.85 19.28
CA GLN A 187 -29.08 -39.73 17.92
C GLN A 187 -28.74 -38.25 17.65
N ARG A 188 -27.46 -37.95 17.40
CA ARG A 188 -27.04 -36.63 16.95
C ARG A 188 -27.72 -36.32 15.61
N PRO A 189 -28.32 -35.13 15.42
CA PRO A 189 -28.86 -34.76 14.11
C PRO A 189 -27.72 -34.74 13.08
N ARG A 190 -27.92 -35.41 11.94
CA ARG A 190 -26.99 -35.34 10.81
C ARG A 190 -26.95 -33.91 10.29
N ARG A 191 -25.84 -33.20 10.53
CA ARG A 191 -25.54 -31.94 9.85
C ARG A 191 -25.38 -32.22 8.35
N THR A 192 -26.42 -31.93 7.57
CA THR A 192 -26.33 -31.85 6.11
C THR A 192 -25.68 -30.52 5.74
N SER A 193 -24.53 -30.57 5.06
CA SER A 193 -23.93 -29.37 4.46
C SER A 193 -24.94 -28.72 3.49
N PRO A 194 -25.11 -27.38 3.51
CA PRO A 194 -26.06 -26.72 2.62
C PRO A 194 -25.69 -26.95 1.16
N GLN A 195 -26.68 -27.32 0.34
CA GLN A 195 -26.52 -27.58 -1.09
C GLN A 195 -26.21 -26.28 -1.85
N PRO A 196 -25.49 -26.32 -2.99
CA PRO A 196 -25.12 -25.11 -3.74
C PRO A 196 -26.28 -24.20 -4.17
N GLY A 197 -27.50 -24.74 -4.33
CA GLY A 197 -28.71 -23.96 -4.64
C GLY A 197 -29.20 -23.09 -3.47
N ASP A 198 -29.06 -23.57 -2.23
CA ASP A 198 -29.49 -22.90 -1.01
C ASP A 198 -28.67 -21.62 -0.76
N ILE A 199 -27.35 -21.72 -0.98
CA ILE A 199 -26.41 -20.58 -0.89
C ILE A 199 -26.80 -19.43 -1.84
N ARG A 200 -27.31 -19.74 -3.05
CA ARG A 200 -27.74 -18.71 -4.03
C ARG A 200 -29.04 -18.02 -3.62
N GLY A 201 -29.98 -18.73 -2.98
CA GLY A 201 -31.22 -18.15 -2.48
C GLY A 201 -30.97 -17.09 -1.41
N VAL A 202 -30.13 -17.42 -0.41
CA VAL A 202 -29.79 -16.47 0.65
C VAL A 202 -28.94 -15.31 0.13
N ALA A 203 -28.04 -15.54 -0.84
CA ALA A 203 -27.29 -14.44 -1.47
C ALA A 203 -28.22 -13.35 -2.06
N GLN A 204 -29.43 -13.71 -2.53
CA GLN A 204 -30.43 -12.72 -2.99
C GLN A 204 -31.08 -11.92 -1.85
N GLN A 205 -31.26 -12.49 -0.66
CA GLN A 205 -31.69 -11.73 0.53
C GLN A 205 -30.56 -10.83 1.07
N PHE A 206 -29.33 -11.35 1.12
CA PHE A 206 -28.14 -10.65 1.60
C PHE A 206 -27.77 -9.44 0.70
N THR A 207 -28.08 -9.52 -0.60
CA THR A 207 -27.94 -8.41 -1.56
C THR A 207 -29.09 -7.41 -1.54
N ARG A 208 -30.27 -7.75 -1.00
CA ARG A 208 -31.36 -6.77 -0.79
C ARG A 208 -31.11 -5.86 0.42
N ARG A 209 -30.50 -6.38 1.50
CA ARG A 209 -30.06 -5.57 2.66
C ARG A 209 -28.92 -4.58 2.35
N ARG A 210 -28.41 -4.58 1.12
CA ARG A 210 -27.37 -3.66 0.58
C ARG A 210 -27.81 -2.18 0.57
N GLN A 211 -29.11 -1.89 0.64
CA GLN A 211 -29.66 -0.54 0.43
C GLN A 211 -29.66 0.39 1.66
N THR A 212 -29.34 -0.09 2.87
CA THR A 212 -29.49 0.70 4.11
C THR A 212 -28.20 1.23 4.73
N MET A 213 -27.04 1.00 4.12
CA MET A 213 -25.78 1.62 4.54
C MET A 213 -25.61 2.94 3.80
N ASN A 214 -25.56 4.04 4.56
CA ASN A 214 -25.59 5.43 4.07
C ASN A 214 -24.23 5.86 3.45
N GLY A 215 -23.72 5.10 2.49
CA GLY A 215 -22.38 5.27 1.92
C GLY A 215 -22.31 6.36 0.84
N LYS A 216 -21.40 7.31 1.04
CA LYS A 216 -20.85 8.16 -0.03
C LYS A 216 -19.51 7.57 -0.49
N GLY A 217 -19.00 8.01 -1.64
CA GLY A 217 -17.71 7.56 -2.19
C GLY A 217 -17.85 6.72 -3.47
N PRO A 218 -16.79 6.61 -4.28
CA PRO A 218 -16.85 5.98 -5.60
C PRO A 218 -17.01 4.45 -5.57
N PHE A 219 -16.70 3.78 -4.45
CA PHE A 219 -16.95 2.35 -4.25
C PHE A 219 -18.22 2.06 -3.42
N HIS A 220 -19.12 3.03 -3.28
CA HIS A 220 -20.41 2.79 -2.63
C HIS A 220 -21.15 1.59 -3.26
N GLY A 221 -21.64 0.70 -2.39
CA GLY A 221 -22.34 -0.52 -2.77
C GLY A 221 -21.43 -1.71 -3.06
N ILE A 222 -20.12 -1.53 -3.23
CA ILE A 222 -19.17 -2.64 -3.42
C ILE A 222 -18.93 -3.34 -2.07
N ARG A 223 -19.10 -4.66 -2.01
CA ARG A 223 -18.80 -5.49 -0.83
C ARG A 223 -17.50 -6.25 -1.01
N VAL A 224 -16.62 -6.13 -0.02
CA VAL A 224 -15.27 -6.70 -0.02
C VAL A 224 -15.11 -7.65 1.17
N ILE A 225 -14.66 -8.88 0.92
CA ILE A 225 -14.29 -9.85 1.97
C ILE A 225 -12.76 -9.94 2.06
N GLU A 226 -12.20 -9.53 3.17
CA GLU A 226 -10.75 -9.52 3.41
C GLU A 226 -10.35 -10.70 4.30
N LEU A 227 -9.69 -11.69 3.70
CA LEU A 227 -9.04 -12.83 4.36
C LEU A 227 -7.52 -12.56 4.50
N ALA A 228 -7.16 -11.39 5.05
CA ALA A 228 -5.78 -10.91 5.05
C ALA A 228 -5.31 -10.35 6.40
N SER A 229 -3.99 -10.37 6.61
CA SER A 229 -3.30 -9.88 7.82
C SER A 229 -2.06 -9.07 7.42
N ALA A 230 -1.44 -8.34 8.35
CA ALA A 230 -0.37 -7.39 8.06
C ALA A 230 -0.86 -6.26 7.12
N LEU A 231 -0.14 -5.93 6.03
CA LEU A 231 -0.30 -4.61 5.39
C LEU A 231 -0.57 -4.58 3.88
N ALA A 232 0.15 -5.32 3.02
CA ALA A 232 -0.05 -5.22 1.56
C ALA A 232 -1.52 -5.41 1.11
N ALA A 233 -2.17 -6.51 1.47
CA ALA A 233 -3.58 -6.74 1.15
C ALA A 233 -4.55 -5.90 2.01
N PRO A 234 -4.39 -5.81 3.36
CA PRO A 234 -5.27 -4.97 4.18
C PRO A 234 -5.22 -3.48 3.83
N GLY A 235 -4.13 -2.97 3.27
CA GLY A 235 -4.04 -1.59 2.78
C GLY A 235 -4.85 -1.35 1.51
N ALA A 236 -4.91 -2.34 0.61
CA ALA A 236 -5.74 -2.25 -0.59
C ALA A 236 -7.22 -2.09 -0.24
N SER A 237 -7.72 -2.94 0.66
CA SER A 237 -9.10 -2.85 1.16
C SER A 237 -9.35 -1.62 2.04
N ALA A 238 -8.35 -1.09 2.75
CA ALA A 238 -8.47 0.18 3.46
C ALA A 238 -8.77 1.35 2.50
N ILE A 239 -8.07 1.41 1.36
CA ILE A 239 -8.33 2.40 0.30
C ILE A 239 -9.76 2.27 -0.24
N LEU A 240 -10.25 1.04 -0.41
CA LEU A 240 -11.64 0.79 -0.84
C LEU A 240 -12.66 1.24 0.24
N ALA A 241 -12.38 0.99 1.52
CA ALA A 241 -13.24 1.41 2.65
C ALA A 241 -13.32 2.93 2.78
N ASP A 242 -12.19 3.64 2.70
CA ASP A 242 -12.13 5.11 2.69
C ASP A 242 -12.96 5.72 1.55
N GLN A 243 -13.07 4.98 0.45
CA GLN A 243 -13.82 5.33 -0.76
C GLN A 243 -15.26 4.72 -0.80
N GLY A 244 -15.76 4.21 0.33
CA GLY A 244 -17.18 3.85 0.51
C GLY A 244 -17.55 2.38 0.33
N ALA A 245 -16.58 1.46 0.18
CA ALA A 245 -16.85 0.03 0.13
C ALA A 245 -17.23 -0.57 1.50
N ASP A 246 -18.15 -1.55 1.52
CA ASP A 246 -18.45 -2.37 2.70
C ASP A 246 -17.41 -3.47 2.83
N VAL A 247 -16.36 -3.21 3.63
CA VAL A 247 -15.26 -4.14 3.85
C VAL A 247 -15.49 -4.94 5.13
N ILE A 248 -15.62 -6.26 4.98
CA ILE A 248 -15.64 -7.22 6.08
C ILE A 248 -14.27 -7.87 6.19
N LYS A 249 -13.52 -7.52 7.25
CA LYS A 249 -12.27 -8.15 7.63
C LYS A 249 -12.54 -9.40 8.46
N ILE A 250 -12.00 -10.53 8.01
CA ILE A 250 -12.05 -11.79 8.72
C ILE A 250 -10.74 -11.99 9.46
N GLU A 251 -10.81 -12.17 10.78
CA GLU A 251 -9.64 -12.27 11.65
C GLU A 251 -9.64 -13.60 12.42
N PRO A 252 -8.49 -14.23 12.70
CA PRO A 252 -8.45 -15.41 13.56
C PRO A 252 -8.87 -15.03 15.00
N PRO A 253 -9.70 -15.84 15.68
CA PRO A 253 -10.04 -15.62 17.09
C PRO A 253 -8.79 -15.55 17.98
N GLY A 254 -8.90 -14.81 19.09
CA GLY A 254 -7.79 -14.57 20.01
C GLY A 254 -6.93 -13.37 19.62
N MET A 255 -5.87 -13.59 18.83
CA MET A 255 -4.90 -12.53 18.51
C MET A 255 -5.40 -11.56 17.41
N GLY A 256 -6.21 -12.02 16.46
CA GLY A 256 -6.58 -11.22 15.29
C GLY A 256 -5.40 -10.87 14.36
N ASP A 257 -5.47 -9.72 13.70
CA ASP A 257 -4.38 -9.18 12.88
C ASP A 257 -3.16 -8.76 13.73
N ILE A 258 -1.95 -9.09 13.27
CA ILE A 258 -0.69 -8.72 13.93
C ILE A 258 -0.51 -7.20 14.06
N LEU A 259 -1.07 -6.40 13.13
CA LEU A 259 -0.98 -4.95 13.21
C LEU A 259 -1.63 -4.37 14.47
N ARG A 260 -2.55 -5.08 15.14
CA ARG A 260 -3.15 -4.66 16.42
C ARG A 260 -2.07 -4.39 17.51
N TYR A 261 -0.89 -4.99 17.37
CA TYR A 261 0.22 -4.90 18.33
C TYR A 261 1.48 -4.22 17.78
N MET A 262 1.44 -3.70 16.55
CA MET A 262 2.60 -3.07 15.89
C MET A 262 2.48 -1.55 15.81
N GLY A 263 3.62 -0.85 15.83
CA GLY A 263 3.68 0.60 15.76
C GLY A 263 3.47 1.31 17.11
N ALA A 264 3.23 2.61 17.06
CA ALA A 264 2.92 3.40 18.26
C ALA A 264 1.51 3.03 18.76
N SER A 265 1.33 2.91 20.08
CA SER A 265 0.05 2.53 20.69
C SER A 265 -0.35 3.49 21.80
N ARG A 266 -1.64 3.81 21.88
CA ARG A 266 -2.25 4.56 22.99
C ARG A 266 -3.46 3.78 23.50
N HIS A 267 -3.48 3.45 24.79
CA HIS A 267 -4.54 2.68 25.45
C HIS A 267 -4.95 1.41 24.67
N GLY A 268 -3.96 0.67 24.15
CA GLY A 268 -4.16 -0.56 23.37
C GLY A 268 -4.54 -0.35 21.89
N VAL A 269 -4.68 0.88 21.42
CA VAL A 269 -4.98 1.19 20.01
C VAL A 269 -3.67 1.44 19.25
N SER A 270 -3.29 0.49 18.39
CA SER A 270 -2.17 0.67 17.44
C SER A 270 -2.49 1.73 16.38
N ASN A 271 -1.52 2.60 16.10
CA ASN A 271 -1.61 3.56 15.00
C ASN A 271 -1.65 2.88 13.62
N LEU A 272 -0.90 1.79 13.42
CA LEU A 272 -0.92 1.03 12.18
C LEU A 272 -2.27 0.34 11.98
N PHE A 273 -2.79 -0.35 12.99
CA PHE A 273 -4.10 -0.98 12.87
C PHE A 273 -5.20 0.05 12.61
N GLN A 274 -5.19 1.18 13.33
CA GLN A 274 -6.15 2.27 13.12
C GLN A 274 -6.10 2.80 11.68
N HIS A 275 -4.92 3.06 11.12
CA HIS A 275 -4.82 3.61 9.76
C HIS A 275 -5.17 2.59 8.67
N TYR A 276 -4.78 1.32 8.81
CA TYR A 276 -4.98 0.30 7.79
C TYR A 276 -6.28 -0.52 7.94
N ASN A 277 -7.09 -0.27 8.98
CA ASN A 277 -8.36 -0.98 9.18
C ASN A 277 -9.54 -0.07 9.57
N ARG A 278 -9.40 1.25 9.50
CA ARG A 278 -10.53 2.18 9.64
C ARG A 278 -11.64 1.89 8.63
N GLY A 279 -12.89 2.05 9.06
CA GLY A 279 -14.07 1.86 8.20
C GLY A 279 -14.48 0.41 7.95
N LYS A 280 -13.60 -0.55 8.26
CA LYS A 280 -13.89 -1.97 8.10
C LYS A 280 -14.78 -2.49 9.23
N ARG A 281 -15.58 -3.51 8.93
CA ARG A 281 -16.26 -4.36 9.92
C ARG A 281 -15.35 -5.55 10.23
N SER A 282 -15.28 -5.98 11.50
CA SER A 282 -14.47 -7.14 11.92
C SER A 282 -15.36 -8.31 12.34
N LEU A 283 -15.10 -9.48 11.76
CA LEU A 283 -15.65 -10.77 12.15
C LEU A 283 -14.49 -11.69 12.55
N ALA A 284 -14.41 -12.04 13.84
CA ALA A 284 -13.43 -13.00 14.34
C ALA A 284 -13.95 -14.41 14.02
N LEU A 285 -13.23 -15.18 13.19
CA LEU A 285 -13.72 -16.43 12.60
C LEU A 285 -12.62 -17.47 12.39
N ASN A 286 -12.84 -18.66 12.94
CA ASN A 286 -11.95 -19.80 12.78
C ASN A 286 -12.22 -20.51 11.45
N LEU A 287 -11.46 -20.13 10.40
CA LEU A 287 -11.54 -20.71 9.06
C LEU A 287 -11.27 -22.22 8.98
N LYS A 288 -10.68 -22.82 10.02
CA LYS A 288 -10.44 -24.28 10.09
C LYS A 288 -11.67 -25.04 10.59
N HIS A 289 -12.64 -24.36 11.20
CA HIS A 289 -13.89 -24.98 11.63
C HIS A 289 -14.86 -25.09 10.43
N PRO A 290 -15.58 -26.21 10.24
CA PRO A 290 -16.51 -26.37 9.13
C PRO A 290 -17.55 -25.24 9.02
N ASP A 291 -18.08 -24.78 10.14
CA ASP A 291 -19.05 -23.67 10.16
C ASP A 291 -18.37 -22.34 9.76
N GLY A 292 -17.10 -22.13 10.12
CA GLY A 292 -16.33 -20.95 9.71
C GLY A 292 -16.09 -20.89 8.21
N LEU A 293 -15.76 -22.03 7.60
CA LEU A 293 -15.67 -22.15 6.14
C LEU A 293 -17.03 -21.90 5.46
N ALA A 294 -18.12 -22.46 6.01
CA ALA A 294 -19.46 -22.26 5.48
C ALA A 294 -19.91 -20.79 5.56
N ILE A 295 -19.59 -20.08 6.64
CA ILE A 295 -19.82 -18.64 6.79
C ILE A 295 -19.06 -17.85 5.72
N VAL A 296 -17.77 -18.11 5.49
CA VAL A 296 -17.00 -17.42 4.43
C VAL A 296 -17.53 -17.70 3.03
N ARG A 297 -17.95 -18.94 2.74
CA ARG A 297 -18.56 -19.27 1.43
C ARG A 297 -19.89 -18.53 1.21
N ARG A 298 -20.71 -18.36 2.27
CA ARG A 298 -21.97 -17.59 2.23
C ARG A 298 -21.71 -16.08 2.07
N LEU A 299 -20.66 -15.56 2.71
CA LEU A 299 -20.18 -14.17 2.50
C LEU A 299 -19.72 -13.95 1.06
N ALA A 300 -18.85 -14.83 0.54
CA ALA A 300 -18.31 -14.74 -0.82
C ALA A 300 -19.40 -14.83 -1.91
N ALA A 301 -20.46 -15.62 -1.68
CA ALA A 301 -21.61 -15.69 -2.59
C ALA A 301 -22.30 -14.32 -2.80
N GLY A 302 -22.25 -13.43 -1.81
CA GLY A 302 -22.80 -12.07 -1.86
C GLY A 302 -21.76 -10.95 -1.95
N ALA A 303 -20.51 -11.26 -2.29
CA ALA A 303 -19.42 -10.29 -2.40
C ALA A 303 -19.17 -9.84 -3.85
N ASP A 304 -18.64 -8.63 -4.01
CA ASP A 304 -18.09 -8.15 -5.28
C ASP A 304 -16.61 -8.51 -5.41
N VAL A 305 -15.88 -8.40 -4.29
CA VAL A 305 -14.44 -8.62 -4.19
C VAL A 305 -14.15 -9.55 -3.02
N LEU A 306 -13.21 -10.48 -3.19
CA LEU A 306 -12.54 -11.17 -2.10
C LEU A 306 -11.03 -11.04 -2.28
N LEU A 307 -10.30 -10.72 -1.21
CA LEU A 307 -8.85 -10.61 -1.23
C LEU A 307 -8.19 -11.38 -0.08
N HIS A 308 -7.04 -11.99 -0.35
CA HIS A 308 -6.20 -12.63 0.68
C HIS A 308 -4.70 -12.45 0.39
N ASN A 309 -3.89 -12.64 1.44
CA ASN A 309 -2.42 -12.72 1.32
C ASN A 309 -1.82 -14.00 1.92
N PHE A 310 -2.58 -15.10 1.90
CA PHE A 310 -2.04 -16.41 2.21
C PHE A 310 -0.94 -16.84 1.22
N ARG A 311 -0.03 -17.71 1.69
CA ARG A 311 0.95 -18.36 0.80
C ARG A 311 0.23 -19.30 -0.20
N PRO A 312 0.80 -19.55 -1.40
CA PRO A 312 0.20 -20.45 -2.38
C PRO A 312 -0.11 -21.84 -1.80
N GLY A 313 -1.24 -22.45 -2.17
CA GLY A 313 -1.70 -23.74 -1.64
C GLY A 313 -2.51 -23.66 -0.33
N VAL A 314 -2.57 -22.49 0.33
CA VAL A 314 -3.33 -22.34 1.59
C VAL A 314 -4.82 -22.12 1.33
N ALA A 315 -5.20 -21.35 0.30
CA ALA A 315 -6.60 -21.06 0.00
C ALA A 315 -7.35 -22.33 -0.46
N GLU A 316 -6.68 -23.16 -1.25
CA GLU A 316 -7.10 -24.47 -1.74
C GLU A 316 -7.32 -25.43 -0.57
N ARG A 317 -6.37 -25.52 0.36
CA ARG A 317 -6.50 -26.35 1.57
C ARG A 317 -7.60 -25.87 2.52
N LEU A 318 -7.90 -24.57 2.53
CA LEU A 318 -9.04 -24.00 3.25
C LEU A 318 -10.36 -24.11 2.46
N GLY A 319 -10.33 -24.47 1.18
CA GLY A 319 -11.51 -24.53 0.31
C GLY A 319 -12.15 -23.17 0.01
N VAL A 320 -11.33 -22.11 -0.04
CA VAL A 320 -11.70 -20.71 -0.36
C VAL A 320 -10.93 -20.17 -1.56
N ASP A 321 -10.37 -21.05 -2.38
CA ASP A 321 -9.67 -20.73 -3.63
C ASP A 321 -10.61 -20.15 -4.71
N TYR A 322 -10.02 -19.56 -5.75
CA TYR A 322 -10.77 -18.93 -6.83
C TYR A 322 -11.73 -19.90 -7.55
N ALA A 323 -11.33 -21.15 -7.82
CA ALA A 323 -12.19 -22.09 -8.53
C ALA A 323 -13.43 -22.47 -7.69
N ALA A 324 -13.25 -22.73 -6.39
CA ALA A 324 -14.34 -22.99 -5.47
C ALA A 324 -15.30 -21.80 -5.33
N LEU A 325 -14.80 -20.56 -5.19
CA LEU A 325 -15.64 -19.39 -4.97
C LEU A 325 -16.29 -18.85 -6.24
N ARG A 326 -15.65 -18.96 -7.41
CA ARG A 326 -16.24 -18.59 -8.71
C ARG A 326 -17.48 -19.42 -9.05
N ALA A 327 -17.53 -20.68 -8.62
CA ALA A 327 -18.69 -21.56 -8.84
C ALA A 327 -19.97 -21.07 -8.13
N VAL A 328 -19.82 -20.40 -6.97
CA VAL A 328 -20.94 -19.79 -6.24
C VAL A 328 -21.18 -18.33 -6.66
N GLN A 329 -20.14 -17.58 -6.98
CA GLN A 329 -20.22 -16.18 -7.44
C GLN A 329 -19.40 -15.95 -8.72
N PRO A 330 -20.01 -16.13 -9.92
CA PRO A 330 -19.32 -15.95 -11.21
C PRO A 330 -18.87 -14.52 -11.50
N LYS A 331 -19.36 -13.52 -10.75
CA LYS A 331 -19.00 -12.09 -10.86
C LYS A 331 -17.95 -11.62 -9.84
N LEU A 332 -17.35 -12.56 -9.08
CA LEU A 332 -16.35 -12.25 -8.05
C LEU A 332 -15.06 -11.72 -8.69
N ILE A 333 -14.55 -10.62 -8.15
CA ILE A 333 -13.14 -10.24 -8.33
C ILE A 333 -12.35 -10.89 -7.20
N TYR A 334 -11.52 -11.88 -7.53
CA TYR A 334 -10.74 -12.64 -6.56
C TYR A 334 -9.29 -12.15 -6.60
N VAL A 335 -8.71 -11.77 -5.47
CA VAL A 335 -7.38 -11.15 -5.43
C VAL A 335 -6.44 -11.88 -4.48
N THR A 336 -5.32 -12.33 -5.03
CA THR A 336 -4.24 -12.95 -4.25
C THR A 336 -3.01 -12.06 -4.27
N VAL A 337 -2.54 -11.68 -3.08
CA VAL A 337 -1.28 -10.95 -2.90
C VAL A 337 -0.24 -11.88 -2.29
N THR A 338 0.88 -12.08 -2.99
CA THR A 338 2.01 -12.91 -2.57
C THR A 338 3.29 -12.08 -2.47
N GLY A 339 4.30 -12.56 -1.76
CA GLY A 339 5.61 -11.91 -1.74
C GLY A 339 6.37 -12.06 -3.05
N PHE A 340 6.68 -13.32 -3.40
CA PHE A 340 7.56 -13.72 -4.49
C PHE A 340 6.84 -14.31 -5.71
N GLY A 341 5.51 -14.16 -5.79
CA GLY A 341 4.69 -14.77 -6.83
C GLY A 341 4.06 -16.10 -6.42
N HIS A 342 3.32 -16.68 -7.36
CA HIS A 342 2.50 -17.87 -7.15
C HIS A 342 3.23 -19.16 -7.55
N GLU A 343 4.27 -19.03 -8.39
CA GLU A 343 4.99 -20.11 -9.04
C GLU A 343 6.52 -19.84 -8.97
N GLY A 344 7.33 -20.82 -9.37
CA GLY A 344 8.79 -20.70 -9.35
C GLY A 344 9.45 -20.97 -7.97
N PRO A 345 10.79 -20.88 -7.89
CA PRO A 345 11.57 -21.39 -6.75
C PRO A 345 11.33 -20.65 -5.43
N TYR A 346 10.77 -19.44 -5.46
CA TYR A 346 10.53 -18.62 -4.28
C TYR A 346 9.05 -18.49 -3.88
N ALA A 347 8.11 -19.14 -4.57
CA ALA A 347 6.66 -19.03 -4.29
C ALA A 347 6.27 -19.30 -2.82
N GLN A 348 6.99 -20.19 -2.14
CA GLN A 348 6.75 -20.54 -0.72
C GLN A 348 7.62 -19.75 0.28
N LYS A 349 8.52 -18.88 -0.21
CA LYS A 349 9.44 -18.09 0.61
C LYS A 349 8.66 -17.03 1.41
N PRO A 350 8.88 -16.90 2.73
CA PRO A 350 8.27 -15.83 3.51
C PRO A 350 8.75 -14.46 3.00
N ALA A 351 7.83 -13.51 2.91
CA ALA A 351 8.13 -12.14 2.55
C ALA A 351 7.62 -11.19 3.64
N TRP A 352 8.41 -10.17 3.89
CA TRP A 352 8.08 -8.94 4.61
C TRP A 352 8.63 -7.78 3.79
N ASP A 353 8.16 -6.57 4.04
CA ASP A 353 8.52 -5.37 3.28
C ASP A 353 10.03 -5.23 2.99
N ASN A 354 10.87 -5.27 4.03
CA ASN A 354 12.33 -5.13 3.93
C ASN A 354 13.00 -6.26 3.14
N VAL A 355 12.45 -7.48 3.18
CA VAL A 355 12.90 -8.63 2.37
C VAL A 355 12.60 -8.39 0.89
N VAL A 356 11.42 -7.82 0.58
CA VAL A 356 11.06 -7.43 -0.79
C VAL A 356 11.90 -6.25 -1.26
N GLN A 357 12.11 -5.22 -0.42
CA GLN A 357 13.01 -4.10 -0.74
C GLN A 357 14.43 -4.57 -1.09
N ALA A 358 14.97 -5.51 -0.32
CA ALA A 358 16.30 -6.06 -0.57
C ALA A 358 16.35 -6.86 -1.89
N PHE A 359 15.29 -7.64 -2.19
CA PHE A 359 15.27 -8.53 -3.34
C PHE A 359 14.91 -7.84 -4.66
N ALA A 360 13.99 -6.88 -4.64
CA ALA A 360 13.47 -6.17 -5.82
C ALA A 360 14.27 -4.89 -6.14
N GLY A 361 15.54 -4.80 -5.72
CA GLY A 361 16.47 -3.74 -6.12
C GLY A 361 16.40 -2.43 -5.32
N VAL A 362 15.34 -2.16 -4.54
CA VAL A 362 15.16 -0.90 -3.77
C VAL A 362 16.39 -0.55 -2.94
N ALA A 363 16.97 -1.52 -2.23
CA ALA A 363 18.11 -1.23 -1.36
C ALA A 363 19.36 -0.78 -2.14
N HIS A 364 19.55 -1.28 -3.37
CA HIS A 364 20.73 -0.96 -4.19
C HIS A 364 20.51 0.28 -5.08
N SER A 365 19.27 0.58 -5.47
CA SER A 365 18.94 1.85 -6.15
C SER A 365 19.23 3.05 -5.24
N GLN A 366 18.99 2.88 -3.94
CA GLN A 366 19.23 3.87 -2.89
C GLN A 366 20.66 3.84 -2.30
N ALA A 367 21.60 3.11 -2.90
CA ALA A 367 22.96 2.98 -2.35
C ALA A 367 23.67 4.34 -2.19
N ASP A 368 24.44 4.52 -1.12
CA ASP A 368 25.15 5.78 -0.89
C ASP A 368 26.15 6.07 -2.01
N THR A 369 26.14 7.30 -2.52
CA THR A 369 26.94 7.68 -3.69
C THR A 369 28.43 7.84 -3.39
N GLY A 370 28.86 7.80 -2.13
CA GLY A 370 30.26 7.85 -1.71
C GLY A 370 30.82 6.46 -1.35
N THR A 371 30.04 5.62 -0.65
CA THR A 371 30.51 4.29 -0.20
C THR A 371 30.03 3.12 -1.07
N GLY A 372 28.96 3.29 -1.85
CA GLY A 372 28.27 2.22 -2.57
C GLY A 372 27.42 1.31 -1.67
N GLU A 373 27.27 1.62 -0.37
CA GLU A 373 26.54 0.78 0.58
C GLU A 373 25.02 0.80 0.32
N PRO A 374 24.37 -0.37 0.08
CA PRO A 374 22.92 -0.45 -0.14
C PRO A 374 22.12 0.03 1.06
N THR A 375 21.19 0.95 0.86
CA THR A 375 20.39 1.57 1.94
C THR A 375 18.91 1.22 1.80
N GLN A 376 18.31 0.67 2.85
CA GLN A 376 16.87 0.39 2.90
C GLN A 376 16.06 1.71 2.98
N TYR A 377 14.89 1.75 2.34
CA TYR A 377 13.95 2.83 2.56
C TYR A 377 13.30 2.65 3.93
N TYR A 378 13.44 3.64 4.83
CA TYR A 378 12.94 3.58 6.22
C TYR A 378 11.42 3.78 6.35
N GLN A 379 10.67 3.11 5.48
CA GLN A 379 9.23 2.90 5.55
C GLN A 379 8.92 1.51 5.00
N ILE A 380 7.71 1.03 5.32
CA ILE A 380 7.03 -0.09 4.66
C ILE A 380 6.65 0.23 3.20
N PHE A 381 7.64 0.41 2.33
CA PHE A 381 7.47 0.86 0.94
C PHE A 381 6.80 -0.20 0.05
N ALA A 382 7.32 -1.42 0.05
CA ALA A 382 6.84 -2.50 -0.80
C ALA A 382 5.39 -2.92 -0.46
N ASP A 383 5.05 -2.97 0.83
CA ASP A 383 3.67 -3.21 1.28
C ASP A 383 2.73 -2.08 0.81
N LYS A 384 3.12 -0.81 1.00
CA LYS A 384 2.31 0.38 0.62
C LYS A 384 2.09 0.45 -0.90
N LEU A 385 3.14 0.20 -1.69
CA LEU A 385 3.05 0.17 -3.14
C LEU A 385 2.17 -0.98 -3.61
N THR A 386 2.36 -2.19 -3.08
CA THR A 386 1.53 -3.35 -3.41
C THR A 386 0.06 -3.10 -3.07
N ALA A 387 -0.24 -2.43 -1.95
CA ALA A 387 -1.59 -2.03 -1.58
C ALA A 387 -2.25 -1.09 -2.61
N LEU A 388 -1.51 -0.09 -3.10
CA LEU A 388 -1.97 0.82 -4.16
C LEU A 388 -2.21 0.07 -5.48
N THR A 389 -1.27 -0.78 -5.89
CA THR A 389 -1.39 -1.60 -7.10
C THR A 389 -2.59 -2.55 -7.03
N ALA A 390 -2.82 -3.20 -5.89
CA ALA A 390 -3.99 -4.06 -5.69
C ALA A 390 -5.31 -3.28 -5.71
N ALA A 391 -5.39 -2.11 -5.07
CA ALA A 391 -6.59 -1.27 -5.10
C ALA A 391 -6.90 -0.76 -6.52
N GLN A 392 -5.87 -0.37 -7.28
CA GLN A 392 -6.00 0.01 -8.69
C GLN A 392 -6.49 -1.17 -9.55
N ALA A 393 -5.90 -2.36 -9.37
CA ALA A 393 -6.28 -3.54 -10.13
C ALA A 393 -7.73 -3.98 -9.83
N ILE A 394 -8.16 -3.89 -8.57
CA ILE A 394 -9.57 -4.11 -8.18
C ILE A 394 -10.50 -3.12 -8.88
N GLY A 395 -10.17 -1.82 -8.88
CA GLY A 395 -10.95 -0.80 -9.58
C GLY A 395 -11.05 -1.06 -11.09
N ALA A 396 -9.93 -1.40 -11.73
CA ALA A 396 -9.89 -1.76 -13.14
C ALA A 396 -10.70 -3.03 -13.45
N ALA A 397 -10.64 -4.05 -12.59
CA ALA A 397 -11.37 -5.30 -12.75
C ALA A 397 -12.89 -5.15 -12.52
N LEU A 398 -13.30 -4.32 -11.55
CA LEU A 398 -14.71 -3.92 -11.36
C LEU A 398 -15.22 -3.14 -12.58
N PHE A 399 -14.44 -2.20 -13.11
CA PHE A 399 -14.80 -1.46 -14.33
C PHE A 399 -14.88 -2.37 -15.58
N ALA A 400 -13.98 -3.35 -15.69
CA ALA A 400 -14.03 -4.36 -16.75
C ALA A 400 -15.29 -5.24 -16.60
N ARG A 401 -15.66 -5.62 -15.38
CA ARG A 401 -16.86 -6.43 -15.08
C ARG A 401 -18.16 -5.76 -15.51
N GLU A 402 -18.28 -4.43 -15.39
CA GLU A 402 -19.44 -3.68 -15.91
C GLU A 402 -19.53 -3.69 -17.45
N ARG A 403 -18.44 -4.03 -18.16
CA ARG A 403 -18.37 -4.13 -19.63
C ARG A 403 -18.47 -5.57 -20.14
N SER A 404 -17.86 -6.53 -19.43
CA SER A 404 -17.77 -7.94 -19.83
C SER A 404 -18.84 -8.83 -19.17
N GLY A 405 -19.45 -8.37 -18.09
CA GLY A 405 -20.45 -9.10 -17.30
C GLY A 405 -19.89 -10.17 -16.35
N GLY A 406 -18.58 -10.43 -16.35
CA GLY A 406 -17.95 -11.54 -15.61
C GLY A 406 -16.89 -11.12 -14.59
N GLY A 407 -16.67 -11.97 -13.58
CA GLY A 407 -15.59 -11.85 -12.61
C GLY A 407 -14.24 -12.36 -13.14
N GLN A 408 -13.17 -12.16 -12.37
CA GLN A 408 -11.80 -12.59 -12.73
C GLN A 408 -10.91 -12.80 -11.50
N GLU A 409 -9.78 -13.49 -11.71
CA GLU A 409 -8.70 -13.63 -10.73
C GLU A 409 -7.62 -12.57 -11.00
N ILE A 410 -7.15 -11.91 -9.94
CA ILE A 410 -6.00 -11.00 -9.94
C ILE A 410 -4.92 -11.65 -9.09
N ARG A 411 -3.79 -11.99 -9.73
CA ARG A 411 -2.58 -12.49 -9.07
C ARG A 411 -1.55 -11.37 -9.00
N LEU A 412 -1.15 -10.98 -7.80
CA LEU A 412 -0.15 -9.93 -7.59
C LEU A 412 1.00 -10.47 -6.73
N ALA A 413 2.24 -10.22 -7.16
CA ALA A 413 3.42 -10.37 -6.33
C ALA A 413 3.92 -8.99 -5.88
N MET A 414 4.42 -8.90 -4.64
CA MET A 414 5.07 -7.69 -4.14
C MET A 414 6.35 -7.39 -4.94
N ILE A 415 7.12 -8.42 -5.33
CA ILE A 415 8.31 -8.23 -6.16
C ILE A 415 7.98 -7.66 -7.55
N ASP A 416 6.91 -8.11 -8.19
CA ASP A 416 6.48 -7.61 -9.51
C ASP A 416 6.04 -6.15 -9.41
N ALA A 417 5.24 -5.82 -8.39
CA ALA A 417 4.77 -4.47 -8.14
C ALA A 417 5.92 -3.48 -7.89
N VAL A 418 6.93 -3.89 -7.11
CA VAL A 418 8.11 -3.06 -6.80
C VAL A 418 9.04 -2.94 -8.01
N ALA A 419 9.37 -4.06 -8.67
CA ALA A 419 10.28 -4.05 -9.82
C ALA A 419 9.70 -3.22 -10.98
N ALA A 420 8.42 -3.40 -11.32
CA ALA A 420 7.77 -2.64 -12.38
C ALA A 420 7.63 -1.14 -12.07
N PHE A 421 7.51 -0.76 -10.79
CA PHE A 421 7.46 0.63 -10.36
C PHE A 421 8.82 1.33 -10.43
N LEU A 422 9.90 0.65 -10.01
CA LEU A 422 11.26 1.18 -10.07
C LEU A 422 11.87 1.16 -11.48
N TRP A 423 11.43 0.24 -12.35
CA TRP A 423 12.11 0.02 -13.63
C TRP A 423 12.36 1.30 -14.45
N PRO A 424 11.37 2.19 -14.69
CA PRO A 424 11.51 3.29 -15.64
C PRO A 424 12.64 4.29 -15.37
N ASP A 425 13.00 4.52 -14.09
CA ASP A 425 14.05 5.47 -13.69
C ASP A 425 15.27 4.79 -13.05
N THR A 426 15.13 3.56 -12.54
CA THR A 426 16.19 2.82 -11.85
C THR A 426 17.00 1.89 -12.76
N CYS A 427 16.42 1.36 -13.85
CA CYS A 427 17.09 0.34 -14.66
C CYS A 427 18.37 0.83 -15.37
N GLY A 428 18.48 2.13 -15.66
CA GLY A 428 19.65 2.72 -16.31
C GLY A 428 19.99 2.03 -17.63
N SER A 429 21.26 1.68 -17.82
CA SER A 429 21.75 0.95 -18.99
C SER A 429 21.07 -0.42 -19.19
N ALA A 430 20.56 -1.06 -18.14
CA ALA A 430 19.83 -2.34 -18.25
C ALA A 430 18.45 -2.22 -18.93
N ALA A 431 18.00 -1.00 -19.29
CA ALA A 431 16.89 -0.79 -20.21
C ALA A 431 17.18 -1.32 -21.63
N PHE A 432 18.45 -1.34 -22.02
CA PHE A 432 18.90 -1.61 -23.38
C PHE A 432 19.58 -2.99 -23.43
N LEU A 433 19.25 -3.77 -24.46
CA LEU A 433 19.81 -5.12 -24.65
C LEU A 433 21.15 -5.09 -25.38
N GLU A 434 21.37 -4.06 -26.20
CA GLU A 434 22.64 -3.81 -26.89
C GLU A 434 23.47 -2.82 -26.04
N PRO A 435 24.69 -3.19 -25.59
CA PRO A 435 25.49 -2.34 -24.69
C PRO A 435 26.22 -1.20 -25.41
N ASP A 436 26.40 -1.31 -26.74
CA ASP A 436 27.23 -0.39 -27.51
C ASP A 436 26.58 0.99 -27.66
N GLY A 437 27.33 2.03 -27.31
CA GLY A 437 26.89 3.42 -27.45
C GLY A 437 25.96 3.94 -26.34
N ILE A 438 25.73 3.16 -25.27
CA ILE A 438 25.00 3.66 -24.10
C ILE A 438 25.82 4.77 -23.41
N LEU A 439 25.16 5.90 -23.13
CA LEU A 439 25.71 7.00 -22.34
C LEU A 439 24.97 7.06 -20.99
N ASP A 440 25.69 6.85 -19.89
CA ASP A 440 25.17 7.04 -18.54
C ASP A 440 25.03 8.54 -18.23
N GLY A 441 23.86 9.10 -18.58
CA GLY A 441 23.48 10.48 -18.27
C GLY A 441 23.16 10.71 -16.79
N GLN A 442 22.82 11.96 -16.45
CA GLN A 442 22.39 12.30 -15.09
C GLN A 442 21.06 11.61 -14.75
N SER A 443 21.01 10.91 -13.62
CA SER A 443 19.76 10.32 -13.11
C SER A 443 18.86 11.40 -12.53
N LEU A 444 17.56 11.31 -12.81
CA LEU A 444 16.53 12.18 -12.22
C LEU A 444 16.27 11.87 -10.73
N ALA A 445 16.73 10.72 -10.23
CA ALA A 445 16.53 10.28 -8.85
C ALA A 445 17.85 10.01 -8.12
N LYS A 446 18.71 9.16 -8.67
CA LYS A 446 19.94 8.70 -8.00
C LYS A 446 20.96 9.83 -7.90
N GLY A 447 21.35 10.17 -6.67
CA GLY A 447 22.35 11.21 -6.37
C GLY A 447 21.77 12.61 -6.12
N ASN A 448 20.47 12.82 -6.34
CA ASN A 448 19.78 14.03 -5.89
C ASN A 448 19.67 14.02 -4.36
N ARG A 449 20.56 14.78 -3.72
CA ARG A 449 20.69 14.85 -2.25
C ARG A 449 20.04 16.13 -1.72
N LEU A 450 19.45 16.04 -0.53
CA LEU A 450 19.07 17.23 0.25
C LEU A 450 20.31 18.09 0.53
N LEU A 451 20.21 19.37 0.22
CA LEU A 451 21.22 20.36 0.58
C LEU A 451 21.12 20.65 2.08
N ARG A 452 22.27 20.64 2.75
CA ARG A 452 22.40 21.08 4.15
C ARG A 452 22.69 22.56 4.17
N PHE A 453 21.88 23.31 4.90
CA PHE A 453 22.05 24.73 5.19
C PHE A 453 22.53 24.94 6.63
N ARG A 454 22.84 26.19 7.03
CA ARG A 454 23.32 26.48 8.39
C ARG A 454 22.28 26.21 9.48
N ASP A 455 21.01 26.33 9.11
CA ASP A 455 19.82 26.34 9.96
C ASP A 455 18.75 25.30 9.54
N GLY A 456 19.03 24.45 8.55
CA GLY A 456 18.08 23.46 8.09
C GLY A 456 18.55 22.61 6.91
N TRP A 457 17.57 22.01 6.23
CA TRP A 457 17.76 21.20 5.02
C TRP A 457 16.70 21.58 4.00
N ALA A 458 17.04 21.55 2.72
CA ALA A 458 16.09 21.77 1.63
C ALA A 458 16.48 20.97 0.38
N GLN A 459 15.51 20.74 -0.50
CA GLN A 459 15.72 20.24 -1.85
C GLN A 459 15.74 21.42 -2.82
N VAL A 460 16.63 21.35 -3.81
CA VAL A 460 16.64 22.23 -5.00
C VAL A 460 16.70 21.31 -6.21
N ALA A 461 15.86 21.54 -7.21
CA ALA A 461 15.70 20.69 -8.38
C ALA A 461 15.62 21.55 -9.65
N PRO A 462 16.76 22.04 -10.18
CA PRO A 462 16.79 22.75 -11.45
C PRO A 462 16.43 21.78 -12.58
N THR A 463 15.34 22.07 -13.29
CA THR A 463 14.77 21.20 -14.33
C THR A 463 15.20 21.56 -15.76
N ASP A 464 15.85 22.70 -15.94
CA ASP A 464 16.29 23.24 -17.23
C ASP A 464 17.61 24.01 -17.11
N ASP A 465 18.08 24.59 -18.21
CA ASP A 465 19.35 25.30 -18.27
C ASP A 465 19.33 26.64 -17.53
N ALA A 466 18.20 27.36 -17.55
CA ALA A 466 18.07 28.66 -16.88
C ALA A 466 18.04 28.49 -15.36
N SER A 467 17.24 27.56 -14.86
CA SER A 467 17.15 27.20 -13.44
C SER A 467 18.47 26.59 -12.92
N PHE A 468 19.20 25.83 -13.74
CA PHE A 468 20.53 25.34 -13.40
C PHE A 468 21.52 26.50 -13.20
N LEU A 469 21.65 27.39 -14.19
CA LEU A 469 22.55 28.54 -14.11
C LEU A 469 22.17 29.52 -12.99
N ALA A 470 20.87 29.72 -12.74
CA ALA A 470 20.37 30.49 -11.60
C ALA A 470 20.75 29.85 -10.26
N THR A 471 20.58 28.53 -10.13
CA THR A 471 20.97 27.77 -8.92
C THR A 471 22.46 27.91 -8.64
N CYS A 472 23.31 27.73 -9.65
CA CYS A 472 24.76 27.89 -9.51
C CYS A 472 25.12 29.29 -9.00
N ARG A 473 24.60 30.33 -9.66
CA ARG A 473 24.86 31.74 -9.31
C ARG A 473 24.40 32.10 -7.90
N ILE A 474 23.19 31.67 -7.49
CA ILE A 474 22.65 31.91 -6.14
C ILE A 474 23.52 31.20 -5.08
N LEU A 475 24.00 29.99 -5.38
CA LEU A 475 24.92 29.23 -4.53
C LEU A 475 26.40 29.58 -4.75
N GLY A 476 26.70 30.75 -5.34
CA GLY A 476 28.05 31.33 -5.38
C GLY A 476 28.99 30.87 -6.51
N GLU A 477 28.49 30.13 -7.50
CA GLU A 477 29.26 29.63 -8.65
C GLU A 477 28.71 30.24 -9.96
N ASP A 478 29.39 31.22 -10.55
CA ASP A 478 29.04 31.68 -11.90
C ASP A 478 29.69 30.80 -12.96
N VAL A 479 28.86 30.03 -13.66
CA VAL A 479 29.27 29.09 -14.71
C VAL A 479 28.63 29.39 -16.06
N ALA A 480 27.97 30.56 -16.21
CA ALA A 480 27.21 30.89 -17.42
C ALA A 480 28.06 31.00 -18.70
N GLY A 481 29.35 31.31 -18.56
CA GLY A 481 30.30 31.38 -19.68
C GLY A 481 30.98 30.05 -20.05
N ASP A 482 30.75 28.96 -19.30
CA ASP A 482 31.43 27.68 -19.53
C ASP A 482 30.56 26.73 -20.39
N PRO A 483 31.01 26.35 -21.59
CA PRO A 483 30.21 25.54 -22.52
C PRO A 483 29.87 24.14 -21.98
N ARG A 484 30.61 23.63 -20.98
CA ARG A 484 30.35 22.33 -20.35
C ARG A 484 29.07 22.34 -19.51
N PHE A 485 28.66 23.50 -19.03
CA PHE A 485 27.51 23.67 -18.16
C PHE A 485 26.29 24.28 -18.85
N ALA A 486 26.46 24.85 -20.05
CA ALA A 486 25.46 25.63 -20.77
C ALA A 486 24.16 24.88 -21.14
N THR A 487 24.20 23.56 -21.35
CA THR A 487 23.01 22.75 -21.71
C THR A 487 22.92 21.43 -20.93
N ILE A 488 21.71 20.89 -20.75
CA ILE A 488 21.50 19.54 -20.17
C ILE A 488 22.38 18.50 -20.87
N ARG A 489 22.48 18.57 -22.20
CA ARG A 489 23.33 17.68 -22.99
C ARG A 489 24.81 17.83 -22.63
N ALA A 490 25.35 19.05 -22.63
CA ALA A 490 26.73 19.29 -22.25
C ALA A 490 27.01 18.82 -20.81
N ARG A 491 26.07 19.01 -19.88
CA ARG A 491 26.15 18.54 -18.50
C ARG A 491 26.13 17.02 -18.35
N ASN A 492 25.49 16.29 -19.28
CA ASN A 492 25.57 14.83 -19.35
C ASN A 492 26.91 14.37 -19.94
N GLU A 493 27.39 15.03 -20.98
CA GLU A 493 28.69 14.74 -21.62
C GLU A 493 29.89 15.06 -20.69
N ASN A 494 29.74 16.03 -19.77
CA ASN A 494 30.75 16.48 -18.79
C ASN A 494 30.34 16.12 -17.34
N ALA A 495 29.90 14.87 -17.13
CA ALA A 495 29.32 14.45 -15.85
C ALA A 495 30.29 14.53 -14.65
N GLN A 496 31.62 14.44 -14.87
CA GLN A 496 32.61 14.52 -13.79
C GLN A 496 32.83 15.97 -13.33
N GLU A 497 32.80 16.91 -14.26
CA GLU A 497 32.88 18.34 -14.05
C GLU A 497 31.64 18.82 -13.29
N VAL A 498 30.45 18.32 -13.67
CA VAL A 498 29.20 18.60 -12.95
C VAL A 498 29.21 18.02 -11.54
N ARG A 499 29.70 16.79 -11.32
CA ARG A 499 29.90 16.24 -9.96
C ARG A 499 30.80 17.13 -9.11
N THR A 500 31.87 17.66 -9.71
CA THR A 500 32.83 18.56 -9.02
C THR A 500 32.19 19.91 -8.68
N LEU A 501 31.39 20.48 -9.60
CA LEU A 501 30.60 21.70 -9.37
C LEU A 501 29.58 21.49 -8.24
N PHE A 502 28.78 20.42 -8.28
CA PHE A 502 27.84 20.10 -7.19
C PHE A 502 28.54 19.95 -5.83
N GLY A 503 29.77 19.40 -5.79
CA GLY A 503 30.58 19.37 -4.57
C GLY A 503 30.82 20.76 -3.95
N ARG A 504 31.08 21.79 -4.77
CA ARG A 504 31.25 23.18 -4.31
C ARG A 504 29.93 23.82 -3.91
N LEU A 505 28.88 23.64 -4.70
CA LEU A 505 27.51 24.10 -4.38
C LEU A 505 27.03 23.54 -3.02
N TYR A 506 27.27 22.25 -2.77
CA TYR A 506 26.93 21.58 -1.50
C TYR A 506 27.80 22.03 -0.32
N ALA A 507 29.03 22.48 -0.56
CA ALA A 507 29.86 23.09 0.47
C ALA A 507 29.32 24.47 0.84
N ARG A 508 29.07 25.33 -0.17
CA ARG A 508 28.58 26.70 0.02
C ARG A 508 27.20 26.76 0.67
N ALA A 509 26.27 25.87 0.30
CA ALA A 509 24.94 25.83 0.90
C ALA A 509 24.96 25.76 2.44
N ARG A 510 25.96 25.09 3.04
CA ARG A 510 26.11 24.92 4.51
C ARG A 510 26.33 26.22 5.27
N GLU A 511 26.72 27.29 4.60
CA GLU A 511 27.00 28.61 5.17
C GLU A 511 25.79 29.56 5.06
N MET A 512 24.82 29.21 4.22
CA MET A 512 23.66 30.03 3.88
C MET A 512 22.47 29.70 4.78
N ALA A 513 21.56 30.67 4.99
CA ALA A 513 20.26 30.40 5.60
C ALA A 513 19.32 29.77 4.59
N VAL A 514 18.56 28.77 5.02
CA VAL A 514 17.65 28.02 4.16
C VAL A 514 16.54 28.93 3.60
N ASP A 515 15.86 29.71 4.44
CA ASP A 515 14.69 30.50 4.00
C ASP A 515 15.11 31.70 3.11
N GLU A 516 16.24 32.34 3.40
CA GLU A 516 16.83 33.40 2.56
C GLU A 516 17.26 32.88 1.18
N THR A 517 17.74 31.64 1.10
CA THR A 517 18.19 31.03 -0.17
C THR A 517 17.00 30.53 -0.98
N LEU A 518 16.02 29.91 -0.33
CA LEU A 518 14.78 29.45 -0.97
C LEU A 518 14.03 30.63 -1.59
N ALA A 519 13.89 31.77 -0.90
CA ALA A 519 13.25 32.96 -1.46
C ALA A 519 13.94 33.48 -2.75
N GLN A 520 15.27 33.36 -2.86
CA GLN A 520 16.01 33.72 -4.08
C GLN A 520 15.81 32.70 -5.21
N LEU A 521 15.73 31.41 -4.88
CA LEU A 521 15.47 30.33 -5.83
C LEU A 521 14.04 30.40 -6.37
N GLU A 522 13.05 30.62 -5.50
CA GLU A 522 11.65 30.85 -5.86
C GLU A 522 11.50 32.10 -6.76
N ALA A 523 12.17 33.21 -6.43
CA ALA A 523 12.19 34.41 -7.27
C ALA A 523 12.87 34.21 -8.65
N ALA A 524 13.64 33.14 -8.81
CA ALA A 524 14.26 32.72 -10.07
C ALA A 524 13.52 31.54 -10.74
N ASP A 525 12.29 31.22 -10.30
CA ASP A 525 11.45 30.10 -10.76
C ASP A 525 12.13 28.72 -10.66
N VAL A 526 13.05 28.55 -9.71
CA VAL A 526 13.73 27.27 -9.45
C VAL A 526 12.89 26.40 -8.49
N PRO A 527 12.50 25.18 -8.87
CA PRO A 527 11.80 24.27 -7.98
C PRO A 527 12.63 23.93 -6.73
N CYS A 528 12.15 24.35 -5.56
CA CYS A 528 12.82 24.11 -4.28
C CYS A 528 11.82 24.01 -3.13
N ALA A 529 12.22 23.37 -2.03
CA ALA A 529 11.39 23.20 -0.84
C ALA A 529 12.21 22.86 0.41
N LYS A 530 11.82 23.42 1.56
CA LYS A 530 12.36 23.05 2.89
C LYS A 530 11.97 21.63 3.27
N ALA A 531 12.89 20.87 3.86
CA ALA A 531 12.64 19.51 4.32
C ALA A 531 11.89 19.53 5.67
N LEU A 532 10.56 19.45 5.60
CA LEU A 532 9.68 19.46 6.77
C LEU A 532 9.75 18.17 7.58
N ARG A 533 9.61 18.29 8.90
CA ARG A 533 9.41 17.17 9.81
C ARG A 533 7.93 16.72 9.82
N VAL A 534 7.70 15.47 10.20
CA VAL A 534 6.35 14.85 10.22
C VAL A 534 5.38 15.55 11.18
N ASP A 535 5.89 16.10 12.29
CA ASP A 535 5.12 16.85 13.29
C ASP A 535 4.73 18.27 12.83
N GLU A 536 5.44 18.84 11.85
CA GLU A 536 5.15 20.16 11.27
C GLU A 536 4.06 20.12 10.19
N LEU A 537 3.92 18.99 9.47
CA LEU A 537 2.97 18.85 8.35
C LEU A 537 1.54 19.28 8.70
N PRO A 538 0.95 18.96 9.88
CA PRO A 538 -0.43 19.33 10.19
C PRO A 538 -0.65 20.83 10.48
N THR A 539 0.42 21.57 10.77
CA THR A 539 0.38 23.02 11.04
C THR A 539 0.91 23.86 9.87
N HIS A 540 1.56 23.22 8.90
CA HIS A 540 2.12 23.92 7.73
C HIS A 540 1.03 24.49 6.80
N PRO A 541 1.12 25.76 6.36
CA PRO A 541 0.04 26.45 5.65
C PRO A 541 -0.53 25.70 4.44
N GLN A 542 0.34 25.14 3.58
CA GLN A 542 -0.13 24.41 2.39
C GLN A 542 -0.93 23.14 2.75
N PHE A 543 -0.60 22.45 3.85
CA PHE A 543 -1.31 21.23 4.26
C PHE A 543 -2.65 21.56 4.95
N GLN A 544 -2.74 22.71 5.60
CA GLN A 544 -3.99 23.28 6.11
C GLN A 544 -4.90 23.72 4.94
N ALA A 545 -4.37 24.47 3.96
CA ALA A 545 -5.10 24.85 2.75
C ALA A 545 -5.58 23.61 1.95
N ASN A 546 -4.73 22.59 1.84
CA ASN A 546 -5.09 21.29 1.25
C ASN A 546 -6.12 20.50 2.07
N GLY A 547 -6.44 20.93 3.30
CA GLY A 547 -7.30 20.23 4.26
C GLY A 547 -6.93 18.76 4.39
N LEU A 548 -5.63 18.45 4.54
CA LEU A 548 -5.16 17.07 4.49
C LEU A 548 -5.40 16.31 5.80
N PHE A 549 -5.16 16.95 6.94
CA PHE A 549 -5.26 16.30 8.25
C PHE A 549 -6.55 16.69 8.96
N SER A 550 -7.25 15.71 9.51
CA SER A 550 -8.36 15.90 10.43
C SER A 550 -8.08 15.24 11.77
N VAL A 551 -8.85 15.63 12.79
CA VAL A 551 -8.86 15.00 14.11
C VAL A 551 -10.19 14.28 14.28
N THR A 552 -10.17 13.15 14.96
CA THR A 552 -11.36 12.32 15.21
C THR A 552 -11.26 11.69 16.59
N ASP A 553 -12.34 11.73 17.35
CA ASP A 553 -12.38 11.16 18.69
C ASP A 553 -12.51 9.63 18.64
N HIS A 554 -11.45 8.92 19.05
CA HIS A 554 -11.42 7.47 19.14
C HIS A 554 -11.83 7.02 20.56
N PRO A 555 -12.86 6.15 20.73
CA PRO A 555 -13.43 5.83 22.05
C PRO A 555 -12.44 5.42 23.14
N ARG A 556 -11.37 4.67 22.79
CA ARG A 556 -10.30 4.30 23.73
C ARG A 556 -9.07 5.21 23.74
N ALA A 557 -8.78 5.88 22.64
CA ALA A 557 -7.50 6.56 22.42
C ALA A 557 -7.60 8.08 22.47
N GLY A 558 -8.80 8.62 22.69
CA GLY A 558 -9.08 10.05 22.61
C GLY A 558 -8.89 10.60 21.19
N PRO A 559 -8.57 11.90 21.05
CA PRO A 559 -8.34 12.50 19.74
C PRO A 559 -7.19 11.83 18.98
N ILE A 560 -7.48 11.28 17.81
CA ILE A 560 -6.51 10.78 16.83
C ILE A 560 -6.47 11.74 15.65
N ARG A 561 -5.26 12.12 15.23
CA ARG A 561 -5.03 12.82 13.95
C ARG A 561 -4.76 11.81 12.84
N GLY A 562 -5.39 11.99 11.69
CA GLY A 562 -5.13 11.19 10.48
C GLY A 562 -5.28 12.02 9.21
N PRO A 563 -4.66 11.61 8.10
CA PRO A 563 -4.93 12.21 6.80
C PRO A 563 -6.26 11.69 6.24
N ARG A 564 -6.97 12.54 5.48
CA ARG A 564 -8.04 12.09 4.56
C ARG A 564 -7.47 11.25 3.41
N THR A 565 -8.33 10.62 2.61
CA THR A 565 -7.97 10.10 1.28
C THR A 565 -7.24 11.18 0.46
N PRO A 566 -6.09 10.90 -0.18
CA PRO A 566 -5.32 11.93 -0.90
C PRO A 566 -6.04 12.51 -2.11
N ALA A 567 -6.69 11.66 -2.91
CA ALA A 567 -7.56 12.09 -4.01
C ALA A 567 -8.80 12.82 -3.46
N ARG A 568 -9.36 13.77 -4.23
CA ARG A 568 -10.61 14.46 -3.91
C ARG A 568 -11.60 14.23 -5.05
N PHE A 569 -12.65 13.46 -4.78
CA PHE A 569 -13.71 13.21 -5.76
C PHE A 569 -14.82 14.25 -5.67
N GLY A 570 -15.03 15.04 -6.73
CA GLY A 570 -16.00 16.16 -6.71
C GLY A 570 -17.46 15.74 -6.58
N ALA A 571 -17.85 14.59 -7.18
CA ALA A 571 -19.23 14.09 -7.15
C ALA A 571 -19.49 13.00 -6.10
N THR A 572 -18.44 12.32 -5.62
CA THR A 572 -18.53 11.15 -4.74
C THR A 572 -17.53 11.29 -3.59
N PRO A 573 -17.75 12.23 -2.65
CA PRO A 573 -16.76 12.57 -1.62
C PRO A 573 -16.46 11.38 -0.70
N ASP A 574 -15.20 11.31 -0.27
CA ASP A 574 -14.65 10.27 0.61
C ASP A 574 -15.31 10.25 2.00
N VAL A 575 -15.18 9.11 2.69
CA VAL A 575 -15.68 8.96 4.07
C VAL A 575 -14.56 9.32 5.05
N VAL A 576 -14.79 10.35 5.87
CA VAL A 576 -13.81 10.87 6.83
C VAL A 576 -14.15 10.48 8.27
N GLY A 577 -13.14 10.43 9.15
CA GLY A 577 -13.34 10.21 10.59
C GLY A 577 -13.70 8.78 10.99
N LEU A 578 -13.28 7.80 10.21
CA LEU A 578 -13.55 6.39 10.48
C LEU A 578 -12.63 5.81 11.57
N LYS A 579 -13.19 5.03 12.50
CA LYS A 579 -12.42 4.20 13.45
C LYS A 579 -12.16 2.82 12.87
N ALA A 580 -11.08 2.16 13.30
CA ALA A 580 -10.88 0.74 13.07
C ALA A 580 -11.71 -0.11 14.05
N PRO A 581 -12.11 -1.33 13.67
CA PRO A 581 -12.97 -2.16 14.50
C PRO A 581 -12.21 -2.89 15.61
N GLU A 582 -12.87 -3.09 16.74
CA GLU A 582 -12.42 -4.07 17.74
C GLU A 582 -12.46 -5.48 17.15
N LEU A 583 -11.67 -6.40 17.70
CA LEU A 583 -11.61 -7.77 17.20
C LEU A 583 -12.98 -8.43 17.33
N GLY A 584 -13.59 -8.78 16.20
CA GLY A 584 -14.92 -9.38 16.16
C GLY A 584 -16.07 -8.45 16.53
N GLU A 585 -15.87 -7.12 16.58
CA GLU A 585 -16.90 -6.12 16.96
C GLU A 585 -18.23 -6.30 16.22
N HIS A 586 -18.18 -6.77 14.97
CA HIS A 586 -19.34 -6.88 14.08
C HIS A 586 -19.77 -8.33 13.86
N SER A 587 -19.23 -9.30 14.60
CA SER A 587 -19.43 -10.74 14.34
C SER A 587 -20.91 -11.12 14.39
N GLU A 588 -21.63 -10.72 15.44
CA GLU A 588 -23.07 -11.00 15.57
C GLU A 588 -23.90 -10.28 14.51
N GLN A 589 -23.58 -9.02 14.21
CA GLN A 589 -24.24 -8.25 13.16
C GLN A 589 -24.11 -8.94 11.80
N ILE A 590 -22.90 -9.38 11.44
CA ILE A 590 -22.63 -10.03 10.15
C ILE A 590 -23.33 -11.39 10.07
N LEU A 591 -23.33 -12.18 11.16
CA LEU A 591 -24.07 -13.44 11.24
C LEU A 591 -25.58 -13.24 11.09
N ALA A 592 -26.15 -12.21 11.72
CA ALA A 592 -27.55 -11.84 11.58
C ALA A 592 -27.90 -11.33 10.17
N GLU A 593 -27.03 -10.53 9.54
CA GLU A 593 -27.18 -10.11 8.14
C GLU A 593 -27.20 -11.31 7.19
N LEU A 594 -26.34 -12.30 7.42
CA LEU A 594 -26.29 -13.56 6.66
C LEU A 594 -27.51 -14.47 6.89
N GLY A 595 -28.35 -14.20 7.89
CA GLY A 595 -29.40 -15.11 8.34
C GLY A 595 -28.82 -16.44 8.85
N TRP A 596 -27.73 -16.39 9.61
CA TRP A 596 -27.10 -17.59 10.17
C TRP A 596 -27.88 -18.09 11.38
N GLU A 597 -28.40 -19.32 11.31
CA GLU A 597 -29.35 -19.85 12.30
C GLU A 597 -28.71 -20.25 13.64
N THR A 598 -27.44 -20.66 13.64
CA THR A 598 -26.76 -21.07 14.87
C THR A 598 -26.47 -19.84 15.74
N PRO A 599 -26.96 -19.76 16.99
CA PRO A 599 -26.74 -18.60 17.85
C PRO A 599 -25.26 -18.30 18.08
N ALA A 600 -24.91 -17.01 18.12
CA ALA A 600 -23.52 -16.56 18.30
C ALA A 600 -22.86 -17.11 19.59
N ALA A 601 -23.61 -17.26 20.68
CA ALA A 601 -23.12 -17.88 21.91
C ALA A 601 -22.60 -19.33 21.69
N VAL A 602 -23.36 -20.15 20.96
CA VAL A 602 -22.98 -21.53 20.62
C VAL A 602 -21.74 -21.55 19.71
N LEU A 603 -21.63 -20.58 18.79
CA LEU A 603 -20.44 -20.43 17.92
C LEU A 603 -19.20 -20.00 18.71
N ARG A 604 -19.33 -19.23 19.80
CA ARG A 604 -18.22 -18.90 20.70
C ARG A 604 -17.78 -20.10 21.53
N GLU A 605 -18.73 -20.82 22.13
CA GLU A 605 -18.45 -22.05 22.89
C GLU A 605 -17.73 -23.11 22.03
N GLN A 606 -18.06 -23.18 20.74
CA GLN A 606 -17.42 -24.07 19.77
C GLN A 606 -16.09 -23.52 19.20
N GLY A 607 -15.64 -22.32 19.58
CA GLY A 607 -14.42 -21.70 19.06
C GLY A 607 -14.49 -21.37 17.55
N VAL A 608 -15.69 -21.15 17.03
CA VAL A 608 -15.93 -20.71 15.64
C VAL A 608 -15.75 -19.20 15.52
N ILE A 609 -16.24 -18.44 16.49
CA ILE A 609 -16.07 -16.98 16.59
C ILE A 609 -15.51 -16.57 17.96
N ALA A 610 -15.17 -15.28 18.13
CA ALA A 610 -14.78 -14.68 19.41
C ALA A 610 -15.96 -13.98 20.10
#